data_AF-A0A7S0K444-F1
#
_entry.id   AF-A0A7S0K444-F1
#
_cell.length_a   1.000
_cell.length_b   1.000
_cell.length_c   1.000
_cell.angle_alpha   90.00
_cell.angle_beta   90.00
_cell.angle_gamma   90.00
#
_symmetry.space_group_name_H-M   'P 1'
#
loop_
_entity.id
_entity.type
_entity.pdbx_description
1 polymer ?
#
loop_
_entity_poly.entity_id
_entity_poly.type
_entity_poly.pdbx_seq_one_letter_code
_entity_poly.pdbx_strand_id
1 'polypeptide(L)'
;PPARAAGSAHSSRTPRAAMRAALCFIAAAAAAACAAAAGPTPPASCDGAPNDFPITSPTPKLVRSFGGGSRYSMAGTNISVLHLRGSAFEMGQQYGSLMREEIIQLFPDMYTYIDEQIDNFLEKLPESIRKAIEEYGVPAALQITVDATSPYTPQHWFDLINGMSNTSGVNVTDIHRLILFPELVKAACTNIGAWGAATASGTDLLALRALDFGLDKPLNKFPVLLNFHPT
;
A
#
# COMPACT_ATOMS: atom_id res chain seq x y z
N PRO A 1 17.75 -36.70 59.45
CA PRO A 1 16.65 -36.15 58.63
C PRO A 1 16.26 -34.71 59.06
N PRO A 2 16.55 -33.70 58.23
CA PRO A 2 15.76 -32.48 58.24
C PRO A 2 15.10 -32.23 56.86
N ALA A 3 13.96 -31.55 56.94
CA ALA A 3 13.00 -31.33 55.87
C ALA A 3 13.51 -30.42 54.74
N ARG A 4 13.17 -30.79 53.49
CA ARG A 4 13.30 -29.95 52.29
C ARG A 4 12.26 -28.82 52.34
N ALA A 5 12.72 -27.58 52.35
CA ALA A 5 11.89 -26.42 52.00
C ALA A 5 11.67 -26.41 50.48
N ALA A 6 10.41 -26.53 50.05
CA ALA A 6 10.01 -26.32 48.67
C ALA A 6 9.91 -24.81 48.41
N GLY A 7 10.92 -24.25 47.74
CA GLY A 7 10.87 -22.89 47.21
C GLY A 7 9.83 -22.80 46.09
N SER A 8 8.76 -22.05 46.34
CA SER A 8 7.82 -21.60 45.33
C SER A 8 8.55 -20.67 44.36
N ALA A 9 8.92 -21.18 43.19
CA ALA A 9 9.39 -20.38 42.07
C ALA A 9 8.21 -19.59 41.50
N HIS A 10 8.02 -18.36 42.00
CA HIS A 10 7.17 -17.38 41.34
C HIS A 10 7.85 -17.02 40.01
N SER A 11 7.35 -17.63 38.93
CA SER A 11 7.78 -17.34 37.57
C SER A 11 7.41 -15.90 37.23
N SER A 12 8.40 -15.01 37.33
CA SER A 12 8.32 -13.66 36.81
C SER A 12 8.28 -13.76 35.28
N ARG A 13 7.07 -13.86 34.71
CA ARG A 13 6.86 -13.57 33.29
C ARG A 13 7.44 -12.18 33.04
N THR A 14 8.54 -12.14 32.30
CA THR A 14 9.27 -10.92 32.02
C THR A 14 8.33 -9.88 31.37
N PRO A 15 8.43 -8.58 31.73
CA PRO A 15 7.55 -7.53 31.18
C PRO A 15 7.58 -7.46 29.65
N ARG A 16 8.67 -7.92 29.02
CA ARG A 16 8.80 -8.04 27.57
C ARG A 16 7.85 -9.07 26.93
N ALA A 17 7.55 -10.19 27.60
CA ALA A 17 6.65 -11.19 27.07
C ALA A 17 5.19 -10.73 27.12
N ALA A 18 4.80 -10.08 28.22
CA ALA A 18 3.47 -9.47 28.36
C ALA A 18 3.26 -8.32 27.36
N MET A 19 4.28 -7.48 27.17
CA MET A 19 4.24 -6.38 26.21
C MET A 19 4.16 -6.88 24.77
N ARG A 20 4.94 -7.92 24.40
CA ARG A 20 4.84 -8.56 23.09
C ARG A 20 3.47 -9.18 22.84
N ALA A 21 2.92 -9.88 23.83
CA ALA A 21 1.57 -10.44 23.72
C ALA A 21 0.52 -9.34 23.51
N ALA A 22 0.60 -8.25 24.28
CA ALA A 22 -0.29 -7.10 24.13
C ALA A 22 -0.18 -6.45 22.74
N LEU A 23 1.03 -6.23 22.23
CA LEU A 23 1.28 -5.72 20.87
C LEU A 23 0.74 -6.67 19.78
N CYS A 24 0.90 -7.98 19.94
CA CYS A 24 0.33 -8.95 19.00
C CYS A 24 -1.21 -8.92 19.00
N PHE A 25 -1.84 -8.80 20.17
CA PHE A 25 -3.29 -8.64 20.26
C PHE A 25 -3.76 -7.33 19.64
N ILE A 26 -3.05 -6.23 19.88
CA ILE A 26 -3.31 -4.91 19.30
C ILE A 26 -3.19 -4.95 17.77
N ALA A 27 -2.11 -5.54 17.24
CA ALA A 27 -1.90 -5.66 15.80
C ALA A 27 -2.94 -6.58 15.14
N ALA A 28 -3.33 -7.68 15.79
CA ALA A 28 -4.37 -8.57 15.29
C ALA A 28 -5.75 -7.89 15.26
N ALA A 29 -6.07 -7.08 16.28
CA ALA A 29 -7.29 -6.29 16.31
C ALA A 29 -7.32 -5.22 15.20
N ALA A 30 -6.20 -4.53 14.98
CA ALA A 30 -6.06 -3.55 13.89
C ALA A 30 -6.19 -4.20 12.51
N ALA A 31 -5.51 -5.33 12.27
CA ALA A 31 -5.62 -6.08 11.02
C ALA A 31 -7.05 -6.59 10.77
N ALA A 32 -7.74 -7.07 11.81
CA ALA A 32 -9.12 -7.50 11.70
C ALA A 32 -10.07 -6.34 11.38
N ALA A 33 -9.86 -5.16 11.98
CA ALA A 33 -10.61 -3.94 11.65
C ALA A 33 -10.38 -3.51 10.19
N CYS A 34 -9.12 -3.48 9.74
CA CYS A 34 -8.76 -3.18 8.35
C CYS A 34 -9.37 -4.18 7.35
N ALA A 35 -9.39 -5.47 7.67
CA ALA A 35 -9.96 -6.51 6.81
C ALA A 35 -11.50 -6.52 6.82
N ALA A 36 -12.12 -6.03 7.90
CA ALA A 36 -13.56 -5.90 8.08
C ALA A 36 -14.12 -4.58 7.54
N ALA A 37 -13.27 -3.61 7.21
CA ALA A 37 -13.61 -2.47 6.36
C ALA A 37 -13.90 -2.95 4.93
N ALA A 38 -15.00 -3.69 4.77
CA ALA A 38 -15.59 -3.92 3.48
C ALA A 38 -16.07 -2.56 2.98
N GLY A 39 -15.70 -2.21 1.74
CA GLY A 39 -16.28 -1.06 1.06
C GLY A 39 -17.81 -1.13 1.10
N PRO A 40 -18.50 0.02 1.07
CA PRO A 40 -19.95 0.07 1.11
C PRO A 40 -20.55 -0.90 0.08
N THR A 41 -21.62 -1.60 0.48
CA THR A 41 -22.34 -2.49 -0.43
C THR A 41 -22.79 -1.66 -1.63
N PRO A 42 -22.41 -2.01 -2.87
CA PRO A 42 -22.83 -1.25 -4.04
C PRO A 42 -24.37 -1.18 -4.06
N PRO A 43 -24.97 -0.04 -4.38
CA PRO A 43 -26.43 0.04 -4.51
C PRO A 43 -26.91 -0.97 -5.55
N ALA A 44 -28.14 -1.47 -5.36
CA ALA A 44 -28.73 -2.52 -6.20
C ALA A 44 -28.76 -2.18 -7.71
N SER A 45 -28.65 -0.90 -8.05
CA SER A 45 -28.44 -0.40 -9.40
C SER A 45 -27.37 0.69 -9.38
N CYS A 46 -26.24 0.43 -10.02
CA CYS A 46 -25.31 1.45 -10.47
C CYS A 46 -25.50 1.58 -11.98
N ASP A 47 -26.32 2.53 -12.42
CA ASP A 47 -26.36 2.91 -13.83
C ASP A 47 -25.10 3.75 -14.09
N GLY A 48 -23.95 3.07 -14.20
CA GLY A 48 -22.70 3.72 -14.58
C GLY A 48 -22.91 4.49 -15.89
N ALA A 49 -22.36 5.69 -15.99
CA ALA A 49 -22.36 6.40 -17.25
C ALA A 49 -21.38 5.71 -18.21
N PRO A 50 -21.75 5.52 -19.49
CA PRO A 50 -20.79 5.12 -20.51
C PRO A 50 -19.56 6.03 -20.46
N ASN A 51 -18.38 5.42 -20.48
CA ASN A 51 -17.15 6.16 -20.61
C ASN A 51 -16.98 6.57 -22.07
N ASP A 52 -17.38 7.80 -22.39
CA ASP A 52 -17.25 8.38 -23.72
C ASP A 52 -15.87 9.03 -23.95
N PHE A 53 -14.90 8.85 -23.05
CA PHE A 53 -13.55 9.36 -23.27
C PHE A 53 -12.95 8.69 -24.51
N PRO A 54 -12.52 9.46 -25.52
CA PRO A 54 -11.94 8.88 -26.71
C PRO A 54 -10.63 8.18 -26.35
N ILE A 55 -10.41 6.99 -26.91
CA ILE A 55 -9.10 6.33 -26.89
C ILE A 55 -8.18 7.20 -27.76
N THR A 56 -7.46 8.09 -27.10
CA THR A 56 -6.50 8.98 -27.75
C THR A 56 -5.09 8.50 -27.47
N SER A 57 -4.18 8.79 -28.38
CA SER A 57 -2.75 8.62 -28.18
C SER A 57 -2.10 9.99 -28.01
N PRO A 58 -2.41 10.73 -26.93
CA PRO A 58 -1.83 12.04 -26.73
C PRO A 58 -0.32 11.89 -26.59
N THR A 59 0.44 12.77 -27.23
CA THR A 59 1.90 12.80 -27.09
C THR A 59 2.25 13.13 -25.63
N PRO A 60 2.93 12.22 -24.90
CA PRO A 60 3.35 12.50 -23.53
C PRO A 60 4.31 13.70 -23.50
N LYS A 61 4.12 14.63 -22.55
CA LYS A 61 5.00 15.79 -22.39
C LYS A 61 6.01 15.53 -21.29
N LEU A 62 7.31 15.61 -21.61
CA LEU A 62 8.37 15.49 -20.61
C LEU A 62 8.21 16.59 -19.56
N VAL A 63 8.13 16.18 -18.30
CA VAL A 63 8.04 17.08 -17.14
C VAL A 63 9.42 17.30 -16.54
N ARG A 64 10.15 16.20 -16.27
CA ARG A 64 11.49 16.24 -15.67
C ARG A 64 12.23 14.92 -15.84
N SER A 65 13.54 14.96 -15.63
CA SER A 65 14.43 13.80 -15.66
C SER A 65 15.34 13.78 -14.42
N PHE A 66 15.79 12.59 -14.03
CA PHE A 66 16.74 12.39 -12.92
C PHE A 66 17.47 11.06 -13.13
N GLY A 67 18.80 11.03 -13.01
CA GLY A 67 19.59 9.79 -12.96
C GLY A 67 19.35 8.77 -14.09
N GLY A 68 18.92 9.21 -15.29
CA GLY A 68 18.54 8.34 -16.42
C GLY A 68 17.04 8.00 -16.54
N GLY A 69 16.28 8.30 -15.49
CA GLY A 69 14.83 8.24 -15.46
C GLY A 69 14.18 9.52 -15.98
N SER A 70 12.92 9.41 -16.40
CA SER A 70 12.14 10.53 -16.96
C SER A 70 10.67 10.40 -16.59
N ARG A 71 10.03 11.52 -16.27
CA ARG A 71 8.59 11.64 -15.98
C ARG A 71 7.91 12.42 -17.08
N TYR A 72 6.78 11.91 -17.55
CA TYR A 72 5.92 12.53 -18.55
C TYR A 72 4.51 12.75 -17.98
N SER A 73 3.84 13.78 -18.49
CA SER A 73 2.42 14.02 -18.25
C SER A 73 1.60 13.64 -19.49
N MET A 74 0.40 13.10 -19.25
CA MET A 74 -0.56 12.75 -20.31
C MET A 74 -1.61 13.84 -20.43
N ALA A 75 -1.79 14.39 -21.63
CA ALA A 75 -2.77 15.45 -21.85
C ALA A 75 -4.19 14.97 -21.53
N GLY A 76 -4.95 15.77 -20.77
CA GLY A 76 -6.33 15.44 -20.39
C GLY A 76 -6.47 14.45 -19.23
N THR A 77 -5.37 14.06 -18.56
CA THR A 77 -5.42 13.19 -17.38
C THR A 77 -4.48 13.68 -16.27
N ASN A 78 -4.63 13.14 -15.06
CA ASN A 78 -3.69 13.33 -13.95
C ASN A 78 -2.63 12.20 -13.86
N ILE A 79 -2.52 11.37 -14.89
CA ILE A 79 -1.61 10.21 -14.89
C ILE A 79 -0.19 10.67 -15.21
N SER A 80 0.74 10.31 -14.33
CA SER A 80 2.18 10.44 -14.57
C SER A 80 2.75 9.16 -15.18
N VAL A 81 3.57 9.27 -16.22
CA VAL A 81 4.26 8.13 -16.83
C VAL A 81 5.75 8.25 -16.52
N LEU A 82 6.32 7.26 -15.83
CA LEU A 82 7.75 7.21 -15.56
C LEU A 82 8.42 6.14 -16.41
N HIS A 83 9.54 6.50 -17.00
CA HIS A 83 10.52 5.54 -17.48
C HIS A 83 11.68 5.50 -16.49
N LEU A 84 11.91 4.35 -15.88
CA LEU A 84 12.97 4.10 -14.90
C LEU A 84 14.00 3.16 -15.51
N ARG A 85 15.30 3.41 -15.31
CA ARG A 85 16.39 2.65 -15.95
C ARG A 85 17.48 2.21 -14.97
N GLY A 86 18.16 1.11 -15.28
CA GLY A 86 19.33 0.63 -14.54
C GLY A 86 19.00 -0.45 -13.52
N SER A 87 19.82 -0.56 -12.49
CA SER A 87 19.58 -1.45 -11.35
C SER A 87 18.32 -1.05 -10.59
N ALA A 88 17.75 -1.97 -9.82
CA ALA A 88 16.57 -1.69 -9.01
C ALA A 88 16.78 -0.51 -8.05
N PHE A 89 17.95 -0.40 -7.43
CA PHE A 89 18.28 0.73 -6.56
C PHE A 89 18.30 2.06 -7.31
N GLU A 90 18.93 2.13 -8.48
CA GLU A 90 18.95 3.35 -9.32
C GLU A 90 17.54 3.72 -9.78
N MET A 91 16.75 2.75 -10.24
CA MET A 91 15.35 2.95 -10.59
C MET A 91 14.52 3.46 -9.39
N GLY A 92 14.86 3.00 -8.18
CA GLY A 92 14.30 3.50 -6.94
C GLY A 92 14.61 4.98 -6.73
N GLN A 93 15.87 5.38 -6.82
CA GLN A 93 16.29 6.78 -6.68
C GLN A 93 15.62 7.67 -7.73
N GLN A 94 15.46 7.17 -8.95
CA GLN A 94 14.73 7.87 -10.01
C GLN A 94 13.27 8.07 -9.65
N TYR A 95 12.58 7.01 -9.21
CA TYR A 95 11.18 7.11 -8.82
C TYR A 95 11.02 8.11 -7.66
N GLY A 96 11.76 7.94 -6.57
CA GLY A 96 11.68 8.83 -5.41
C GLY A 96 11.91 10.31 -5.75
N SER A 97 12.81 10.61 -6.69
CA SER A 97 13.10 11.99 -7.12
C SER A 97 12.03 12.56 -8.05
N LEU A 98 11.57 11.76 -9.02
CA LEU A 98 10.62 12.19 -10.05
C LEU A 98 9.20 12.40 -9.52
N MET A 99 8.85 11.71 -8.42
CA MET A 99 7.53 11.78 -7.76
C MET A 99 7.62 12.31 -6.32
N ARG A 100 8.70 13.04 -5.98
CA ARG A 100 8.98 13.48 -4.61
C ARG A 100 7.80 14.24 -3.99
N GLU A 101 7.24 15.19 -4.73
CA GLU A 101 6.16 16.07 -4.26
C GLU A 101 4.90 15.25 -3.95
N GLU A 102 4.53 14.34 -4.85
CA GLU A 102 3.38 13.45 -4.68
C GLU A 102 3.58 12.46 -3.54
N ILE A 103 4.78 11.89 -3.40
CA ILE A 103 5.10 10.91 -2.34
C ILE A 103 5.03 11.58 -0.96
N ILE A 104 5.61 12.77 -0.80
CA ILE A 104 5.57 13.51 0.48
C ILE A 104 4.14 13.88 0.88
N GLN A 105 3.26 14.12 -0.09
CA GLN A 105 1.85 14.38 0.17
C GLN A 105 1.05 13.11 0.44
N LEU A 106 1.25 12.05 -0.35
CA LEU A 106 0.42 10.84 -0.29
C LEU A 106 0.58 10.07 1.02
N PHE A 107 1.80 9.96 1.54
CA PHE A 107 2.07 9.17 2.74
C PHE A 107 1.30 9.65 3.99
N PRO A 108 1.35 10.94 4.39
CA PRO A 108 0.57 11.40 5.53
C PRO A 108 -0.95 11.33 5.27
N ASP A 109 -1.40 11.61 4.05
CA ASP A 109 -2.81 11.47 3.67
C ASP A 109 -3.30 10.02 3.84
N MET A 110 -2.45 9.04 3.48
CA MET A 110 -2.77 7.63 3.63
C MET A 110 -2.82 7.18 5.08
N TYR A 111 -1.88 7.60 5.93
CA TYR A 111 -1.95 7.28 7.35
C TYR A 111 -3.20 7.89 8.01
N THR A 112 -3.50 9.15 7.70
CA THR A 112 -4.75 9.79 8.15
C THR A 112 -5.98 8.99 7.73
N TYR A 113 -6.03 8.57 6.47
CA TYR A 113 -7.13 7.73 5.98
C TYR A 113 -7.24 6.39 6.71
N ILE A 114 -6.11 5.72 6.96
CA ILE A 114 -6.09 4.43 7.67
C ILE A 114 -6.62 4.60 9.10
N ASP A 115 -6.18 5.65 9.80
CA ASP A 115 -6.62 5.98 11.16
C ASP A 115 -8.15 6.21 11.20
N GLU A 116 -8.69 7.00 10.26
CA GLU A 116 -10.14 7.21 10.13
C GLU A 116 -10.92 5.92 9.85
N GLN A 117 -10.35 4.95 9.13
CA GLN A 117 -11.01 3.67 8.87
C GLN A 117 -11.10 2.79 10.13
N ILE A 118 -10.08 2.83 10.98
CA ILE A 118 -10.06 2.02 12.20
C ILE A 118 -10.85 2.64 13.35
N ASP A 119 -11.00 3.97 13.40
CA ASP A 119 -11.70 4.69 14.47
C ASP A 119 -13.08 4.09 14.77
N ASN A 120 -13.87 3.83 13.74
CA ASN A 120 -15.20 3.23 13.85
C ASN A 120 -15.20 1.85 14.56
N PHE A 121 -14.10 1.11 14.47
CA PHE A 121 -13.93 -0.18 15.15
C PHE A 121 -13.38 -0.03 16.57
N LEU A 122 -12.62 1.03 16.82
CA LEU A 122 -11.99 1.30 18.12
C LEU A 122 -12.89 2.09 19.08
N GLU A 123 -13.98 2.68 18.59
CA GLU A 123 -14.93 3.47 19.39
C GLU A 123 -15.43 2.77 20.65
N LYS A 124 -15.58 1.44 20.59
CA LYS A 124 -16.07 0.60 21.70
C LYS A 124 -14.98 0.17 22.68
N LEU A 125 -13.71 0.50 22.41
CA LEU A 125 -12.59 0.16 23.27
C LEU A 125 -12.30 1.27 24.30
N PRO A 126 -11.80 0.91 25.49
CA PRO A 126 -11.29 1.86 26.47
C PRO A 126 -10.25 2.81 25.85
N GLU A 127 -10.25 4.08 26.27
CA GLU A 127 -9.37 5.13 25.72
C GLU A 127 -7.88 4.74 25.73
N SER A 128 -7.42 4.08 26.79
CA SER A 128 -6.03 3.64 26.90
C SER A 128 -5.66 2.54 25.89
N ILE A 129 -6.61 1.70 25.50
CA ILE A 129 -6.40 0.65 24.49
C ILE A 129 -6.46 1.25 23.09
N ARG A 130 -7.41 2.16 22.86
CA ARG A 130 -7.54 2.90 21.60
C ARG A 130 -6.27 3.66 21.26
N LYS A 131 -5.77 4.51 22.17
CA LYS A 131 -4.51 5.25 21.99
C LYS A 131 -3.32 4.33 21.70
N ALA A 132 -3.26 3.16 22.34
CA ALA A 132 -2.21 2.20 22.08
C ALA A 132 -2.33 1.54 20.68
N ILE A 133 -3.55 1.35 20.16
CA ILE A 133 -3.78 0.82 18.81
C ILE A 133 -3.50 1.88 17.74
N GLU A 134 -3.89 3.12 17.96
CA GLU A 134 -3.56 4.25 17.07
C GLU A 134 -2.03 4.44 16.99
N GLU A 135 -1.35 4.46 18.13
CA GLU A 135 0.09 4.74 18.17
C GLU A 135 0.96 3.55 17.69
N TYR A 136 0.58 2.32 18.03
CA TYR A 136 1.41 1.13 17.79
C TYR A 136 0.76 0.09 16.88
N GLY A 137 -0.56 0.06 16.78
CA GLY A 137 -1.32 -1.00 16.10
C GLY A 137 -1.17 -0.97 14.59
N VAL A 138 -1.45 0.17 13.94
CA VAL A 138 -1.34 0.29 12.48
C VAL A 138 0.10 0.06 12.00
N PRO A 139 1.13 0.72 12.55
CA PRO A 139 2.52 0.45 12.17
C PRO A 139 2.92 -1.01 12.41
N ALA A 140 2.46 -1.64 13.50
CA ALA A 140 2.76 -3.05 13.77
C ALA A 140 2.05 -4.01 12.81
N ALA A 141 0.78 -3.76 12.46
CA ALA A 141 0.04 -4.58 11.50
C ALA A 141 0.69 -4.53 10.10
N LEU A 142 1.07 -3.34 9.65
CA LEU A 142 1.81 -3.17 8.41
C LEU A 142 3.18 -3.86 8.48
N GLN A 143 3.91 -3.74 9.60
CA GLN A 143 5.18 -4.42 9.77
C GLN A 143 5.07 -5.94 9.74
N ILE A 144 4.04 -6.52 10.39
CA ILE A 144 3.81 -7.97 10.35
C ILE A 144 3.59 -8.45 8.91
N THR A 145 2.93 -7.63 8.08
CA THR A 145 2.71 -7.92 6.66
C THR A 145 4.03 -7.91 5.88
N VAL A 146 4.90 -6.91 6.14
CA VAL A 146 6.26 -6.89 5.58
C VAL A 146 7.02 -8.15 6.01
N ASP A 147 7.02 -8.48 7.29
CA ASP A 147 7.80 -9.60 7.83
C ASP A 147 7.31 -10.95 7.29
N ALA A 148 5.99 -11.12 7.17
CA ALA A 148 5.37 -12.33 6.65
C ALA A 148 5.63 -12.55 5.15
N THR A 149 5.70 -11.47 4.37
CA THR A 149 5.91 -11.55 2.91
C THR A 149 7.38 -11.55 2.52
N SER A 150 8.25 -10.95 3.34
CA SER A 150 9.68 -10.76 3.04
C SER A 150 10.43 -12.02 2.56
N PRO A 151 10.24 -13.22 3.14
CA PRO A 151 10.91 -14.43 2.67
C PRO A 151 10.57 -14.82 1.22
N TYR A 152 9.45 -14.32 0.69
CA TYR A 152 8.93 -14.60 -0.64
C TYR A 152 9.07 -13.40 -1.58
N THR A 153 9.51 -12.25 -1.08
CA THR A 153 9.71 -11.04 -1.86
C THR A 153 11.14 -11.02 -2.43
N PRO A 154 11.32 -10.97 -3.77
CA PRO A 154 12.64 -10.85 -4.36
C PRO A 154 13.42 -9.61 -3.89
N GLN A 155 14.74 -9.76 -3.71
CA GLN A 155 15.63 -8.71 -3.18
C GLN A 155 15.54 -7.38 -3.95
N HIS A 156 15.36 -7.42 -5.27
CA HIS A 156 15.31 -6.22 -6.09
C HIS A 156 14.16 -5.27 -5.72
N TRP A 157 13.06 -5.76 -5.12
CA TRP A 157 12.01 -4.88 -4.61
C TRP A 157 12.43 -4.11 -3.37
N PHE A 158 13.21 -4.74 -2.48
CA PHE A 158 13.81 -4.03 -1.35
C PHE A 158 14.82 -2.99 -1.85
N ASP A 159 15.63 -3.33 -2.84
CA ASP A 159 16.59 -2.40 -3.43
C ASP A 159 15.89 -1.19 -4.09
N LEU A 160 14.78 -1.43 -4.80
CA LEU A 160 13.92 -0.38 -5.35
C LEU A 160 13.40 0.56 -4.26
N ILE A 161 12.87 0.01 -3.16
CA ILE A 161 12.33 0.80 -2.05
C ILE A 161 13.44 1.57 -1.32
N ASN A 162 14.60 0.95 -1.11
CA ASN A 162 15.79 1.59 -0.55
C ASN A 162 16.22 2.80 -1.41
N GLY A 163 16.28 2.62 -2.73
CA GLY A 163 16.57 3.71 -3.66
C GLY A 163 15.52 4.83 -3.61
N MET A 164 14.24 4.46 -3.55
CA MET A 164 13.13 5.44 -3.46
C MET A 164 13.22 6.29 -2.20
N SER A 165 13.52 5.68 -1.05
CA SER A 165 13.69 6.42 0.22
C SER A 165 14.81 7.46 0.12
N ASN A 166 15.89 7.15 -0.60
CA ASN A 166 17.08 8.00 -0.71
C ASN A 166 16.79 9.38 -1.33
N THR A 167 15.78 9.49 -2.20
CA THR A 167 15.49 10.71 -2.97
C THR A 167 14.08 11.27 -2.74
N SER A 168 13.14 10.46 -2.26
CA SER A 168 11.77 10.90 -1.95
C SER A 168 11.66 11.73 -0.68
N GLY A 169 12.58 11.55 0.29
CA GLY A 169 12.47 12.18 1.60
C GLY A 169 11.50 11.47 2.55
N VAL A 170 11.01 10.29 2.19
CA VAL A 170 10.22 9.41 3.05
C VAL A 170 11.10 8.29 3.61
N ASN A 171 10.87 7.89 4.86
CA ASN A 171 11.62 6.82 5.49
C ASN A 171 11.36 5.47 4.81
N VAL A 172 12.42 4.70 4.59
CA VAL A 172 12.35 3.38 3.95
C VAL A 172 11.36 2.42 4.62
N THR A 173 11.27 2.45 5.95
CA THR A 173 10.35 1.64 6.73
C THR A 173 8.90 2.01 6.44
N ASP A 174 8.59 3.30 6.29
CA ASP A 174 7.24 3.74 5.95
C ASP A 174 6.86 3.30 4.55
N ILE A 175 7.80 3.36 3.59
CA ILE A 175 7.56 2.90 2.22
C ILE A 175 7.27 1.39 2.20
N HIS A 176 8.07 0.58 2.89
CA HIS A 176 7.83 -0.86 3.01
C HIS A 176 6.46 -1.18 3.61
N ARG A 177 6.06 -0.45 4.64
CA ARG A 177 4.78 -0.66 5.32
C ARG A 177 3.63 -0.29 4.40
N LEU A 178 3.63 0.93 3.86
CA LEU A 178 2.48 1.45 3.14
C LEU A 178 2.29 0.80 1.76
N ILE A 179 3.36 0.37 1.07
CA ILE A 179 3.22 -0.31 -0.23
C ILE A 179 2.49 -1.66 -0.10
N LEU A 180 2.56 -2.29 1.07
CA LEU A 180 1.87 -3.54 1.39
C LEU A 180 0.52 -3.32 2.07
N PHE A 181 0.06 -2.08 2.23
CA PHE A 181 -1.28 -1.79 2.74
C PHE A 181 -2.39 -2.57 1.99
N PRO A 182 -2.37 -2.70 0.65
CA PRO A 182 -3.36 -3.49 -0.07
C PRO A 182 -3.41 -4.99 0.30
N GLU A 183 -2.35 -5.54 0.90
CA GLU A 183 -2.34 -6.94 1.38
C GLU A 183 -3.10 -7.09 2.72
N LEU A 184 -3.33 -5.99 3.44
CA LEU A 184 -4.09 -5.96 4.70
C LEU A 184 -5.58 -5.67 4.52
N VAL A 185 -5.97 -5.06 3.40
CA VAL A 185 -7.35 -4.61 3.15
C VAL A 185 -7.96 -5.30 1.94
N LYS A 186 -9.27 -5.16 1.77
CA LYS A 186 -9.98 -5.66 0.59
C LYS A 186 -10.30 -4.52 -0.36
N ALA A 187 -9.92 -4.67 -1.62
CA ALA A 187 -10.35 -3.81 -2.71
C ALA A 187 -11.40 -4.51 -3.58
N ALA A 188 -12.26 -3.74 -4.24
CA ALA A 188 -13.09 -4.27 -5.31
C ALA A 188 -12.34 -4.13 -6.64
N CYS A 189 -12.46 -5.14 -7.51
CA CYS A 189 -11.86 -5.14 -8.83
C CYS A 189 -12.80 -5.79 -9.82
N THR A 190 -12.83 -5.25 -11.04
CA THR A 190 -13.41 -5.93 -12.19
C THR A 190 -12.32 -6.16 -13.22
N ASN A 191 -12.19 -7.39 -13.71
CA ASN A 191 -11.22 -7.75 -14.74
C ASN A 191 -11.98 -8.31 -15.95
N ILE A 192 -11.59 -7.89 -17.15
CA ILE A 192 -12.14 -8.37 -18.42
C ILE A 192 -10.97 -8.86 -19.27
N GLY A 193 -11.07 -10.10 -19.75
CA GLY A 193 -10.23 -10.64 -20.81
C GLY A 193 -11.10 -11.00 -22.00
N ALA A 194 -10.79 -10.47 -23.18
CA ALA A 194 -11.52 -10.74 -24.42
C ALA A 194 -10.55 -11.11 -25.53
N TRP A 195 -10.86 -12.15 -26.29
CA TRP A 195 -10.08 -12.61 -27.44
C TRP A 195 -10.98 -13.33 -28.46
N GLY A 196 -10.45 -13.60 -29.66
CA GLY A 196 -11.18 -14.34 -30.68
C GLY A 196 -12.46 -13.61 -31.08
N ALA A 197 -13.57 -14.35 -31.18
CA ALA A 197 -14.88 -13.78 -31.52
C ALA A 197 -15.42 -12.72 -30.53
N ALA A 198 -14.77 -12.54 -29.36
CA ALA A 198 -15.12 -11.48 -28.41
C ALA A 198 -14.44 -10.12 -28.72
N THR A 199 -13.54 -10.05 -29.71
CA THR A 199 -12.90 -8.80 -30.15
C THR A 199 -13.23 -8.50 -31.61
N ALA A 200 -13.31 -7.21 -31.97
CA ALA A 200 -13.68 -6.80 -33.32
C ALA A 200 -12.68 -7.28 -34.40
N SER A 201 -11.40 -7.40 -34.04
CA SER A 201 -10.34 -7.90 -34.93
C SER A 201 -10.30 -9.43 -35.03
N GLY A 202 -10.86 -10.16 -34.05
CA GLY A 202 -10.82 -11.61 -34.01
C GLY A 202 -9.48 -12.22 -33.58
N THR A 203 -8.41 -11.41 -33.50
CA THR A 203 -7.04 -11.88 -33.25
C THR A 203 -6.39 -11.26 -32.01
N ASP A 204 -6.90 -10.13 -31.54
CA ASP A 204 -6.29 -9.42 -30.42
C ASP A 204 -6.73 -10.02 -29.08
N LEU A 205 -5.81 -10.03 -28.12
CA LEU A 205 -6.10 -10.21 -26.71
C LEU A 205 -6.25 -8.82 -26.08
N LEU A 206 -7.44 -8.51 -25.58
CA LEU A 206 -7.73 -7.31 -24.81
C LEU A 206 -7.86 -7.69 -23.33
N ALA A 207 -7.10 -6.99 -22.49
CA ALA A 207 -7.19 -7.10 -21.04
C ALA A 207 -7.53 -5.73 -20.46
N LEU A 208 -8.61 -5.64 -19.70
CA LEU A 208 -8.98 -4.46 -18.93
C LEU A 208 -9.13 -4.82 -17.45
N ARG A 209 -8.78 -3.85 -16.60
CA ARG A 209 -8.99 -3.93 -15.16
C ARG A 209 -9.48 -2.59 -14.64
N ALA A 210 -10.53 -2.62 -13.84
CA ALA A 210 -10.92 -1.55 -12.93
C ALA A 210 -10.55 -1.97 -11.50
N LEU A 211 -10.00 -1.02 -10.75
CA LEU A 211 -9.64 -1.17 -9.35
C LEU A 211 -10.39 -0.08 -8.57
N ASP A 212 -11.30 -0.50 -7.71
CA ASP A 212 -12.21 0.40 -7.01
C ASP A 212 -11.76 0.56 -5.55
N PHE A 213 -11.23 1.74 -5.24
CA PHE A 213 -10.87 2.15 -3.88
C PHE A 213 -11.75 3.30 -3.34
N GLY A 214 -12.79 3.71 -4.08
CA GLY A 214 -13.63 4.87 -3.75
C GLY A 214 -13.04 6.17 -4.28
N LEU A 215 -13.86 7.07 -4.83
CA LEU A 215 -13.41 8.22 -5.64
C LEU A 215 -12.68 9.32 -4.86
N ASP A 216 -12.99 9.45 -3.57
CA ASP A 216 -12.50 10.47 -2.64
C ASP A 216 -11.22 10.07 -1.89
N LYS A 217 -10.66 8.88 -2.16
CA LYS A 217 -9.54 8.34 -1.38
C LYS A 217 -8.18 8.85 -1.84
N PRO A 218 -7.20 8.99 -0.92
CA PRO A 218 -5.86 9.47 -1.26
C PRO A 218 -5.20 8.69 -2.41
N LEU A 219 -5.48 7.38 -2.53
CA LEU A 219 -4.96 6.49 -3.58
C LEU A 219 -5.27 6.96 -5.02
N ASN A 220 -6.33 7.73 -5.25
CA ASN A 220 -6.68 8.19 -6.60
C ASN A 220 -6.00 9.50 -7.02
N LYS A 221 -5.31 10.18 -6.09
CA LYS A 221 -4.75 11.52 -6.34
C LYS A 221 -3.61 11.48 -7.36
N PHE A 222 -2.75 10.47 -7.27
CA PHE A 222 -1.48 10.41 -8.00
C PHE A 222 -1.31 9.09 -8.78
N PRO A 223 -2.19 8.79 -9.75
CA PRO A 223 -2.05 7.59 -10.55
C PRO A 223 -0.77 7.64 -11.38
N VAL A 224 -0.05 6.52 -11.39
CA VAL A 224 1.28 6.44 -12.00
C VAL A 224 1.41 5.18 -12.85
N LEU A 225 1.93 5.35 -14.07
CA LEU A 225 2.37 4.25 -14.92
C LEU A 225 3.89 4.17 -14.87
N LEU A 226 4.40 3.03 -14.40
CA LEU A 226 5.83 2.77 -14.30
C LEU A 226 6.28 1.86 -15.43
N ASN A 227 7.25 2.31 -16.21
CA ASN A 227 7.91 1.52 -17.24
C ASN A 227 9.38 1.29 -16.84
N PHE A 228 9.69 0.07 -16.43
CA PHE A 228 11.03 -0.33 -15.98
C PHE A 228 11.89 -0.79 -17.16
N HIS A 229 13.12 -0.28 -17.25
CA HIS A 229 14.15 -0.63 -18.22
C HIS A 229 15.38 -1.18 -17.45
N PRO A 230 15.29 -2.42 -16.92
CA PRO A 230 16.35 -3.00 -16.09
C PRO A 230 17.61 -3.31 -16.92
N THR A 231 18.77 -3.31 -16.26
CA THR A 231 20.09 -3.71 -16.81
C THR A 231 20.77 -4.76 -15.96
#